data_AF-A0A7S2AVH0-F1
#
_entry.id   AF-A0A7S2AVH0-F1
#
_cell.length_a   1.000
_cell.length_b   1.000
_cell.length_c   1.000
_cell.angle_alpha   90.00
_cell.angle_beta   90.00
_cell.angle_gamma   90.00
#
_symmetry.space_group_name_H-M   'P 1'
#
loop_
_entity.id
_entity.type
_entity.pdbx_description
1 polymer ?
#
loop_
_entity_poly.entity_id
_entity_poly.type
_entity_poly.pdbx_seq_one_letter_code
_entity_poly.pdbx_strand_id
1 'polypeptide(L)'
;DTHMSFGVRLSNCKVGRRCVFHHGVCIGQDGFGFYFDEDAGRMVKVPQELGVIIGDDVELGANTCVDRGSRRDTVIGNGCKLDNMVQVGHNAQLGENCILCAH
;
A
#
# COMPACT_ATOMS: atom_id res chain seq x y z
N ASP A 1 12.62 -0.66 15.73
CA ASP A 1 13.53 -0.74 14.56
C ASP A 1 13.00 -0.06 13.29
N THR A 2 11.69 0.07 13.10
CA THR A 2 11.14 0.83 11.97
C THR A 2 10.95 2.31 12.34
N HIS A 3 11.37 3.21 11.45
CA HIS A 3 11.24 4.66 11.62
C HIS A 3 10.09 5.20 10.77
N MET A 4 9.21 5.95 11.41
CA MET A 4 8.08 6.62 10.76
C MET A 4 8.18 8.13 11.00
N SER A 5 8.14 8.90 9.93
CA SER A 5 8.15 10.36 9.96
C SER A 5 6.77 10.93 10.34
N PHE A 6 6.66 12.25 10.42
CA PHE A 6 5.39 12.89 10.76
C PHE A 6 4.29 12.63 9.71
N GLY A 7 3.07 12.37 10.18
CA GLY A 7 1.89 12.19 9.32
C GLY A 7 1.77 10.81 8.64
N VAL A 8 2.61 9.83 9.00
CA VAL A 8 2.46 8.45 8.52
C VAL A 8 1.15 7.85 9.08
N ARG A 9 0.34 7.24 8.20
CA ARG A 9 -0.96 6.63 8.54
C ARG A 9 -0.95 5.15 8.19
N LEU A 10 -1.24 4.31 9.18
CA LEU A 10 -1.27 2.86 9.03
C LEU A 10 -2.65 2.30 9.40
N SER A 11 -3.22 1.49 8.52
CA SER A 11 -4.44 0.74 8.76
C SER A 11 -4.35 -0.63 8.12
N ASN A 12 -4.94 -1.67 8.73
CA ASN A 12 -5.05 -3.01 8.13
C ASN A 12 -3.74 -3.54 7.52
N CYS A 13 -2.60 -3.31 8.18
CA CYS A 13 -1.30 -3.68 7.64
C CYS A 13 -0.41 -4.39 8.66
N LYS A 14 0.54 -5.18 8.15
CA LYS A 14 1.68 -5.72 8.90
C LYS A 14 2.95 -5.11 8.34
N VAL A 15 3.82 -4.64 9.21
CA VAL A 15 5.08 -3.97 8.85
C VAL A 15 6.26 -4.72 9.44
N GLY A 16 7.24 -5.03 8.60
CA GLY A 16 8.50 -5.62 9.00
C GLY A 16 9.42 -4.67 9.77
N ARG A 17 10.68 -5.05 9.89
CA ARG A 17 11.71 -4.36 10.67
C ARG A 17 12.57 -3.48 9.78
N ARG A 18 13.25 -2.51 10.40
CA ARG A 18 14.23 -1.61 9.75
C ARG A 18 13.66 -0.86 8.53
N CYS A 19 12.36 -0.63 8.52
CA CYS A 19 11.73 0.15 7.47
C CYS A 19 11.89 1.65 7.73
N VAL A 20 11.85 2.44 6.65
CA VAL A 20 11.87 3.91 6.69
C VAL A 20 10.66 4.44 5.95
N PHE A 21 9.74 5.10 6.66
CA PHE A 21 8.57 5.75 6.08
C PHE A 21 8.71 7.26 6.20
N HIS A 22 8.80 7.93 5.07
CA HIS A 22 8.87 9.38 4.96
C HIS A 22 7.51 10.04 5.24
N HIS A 23 7.49 11.37 5.28
CA HIS A 23 6.33 12.16 5.67
C HIS A 23 5.08 11.82 4.85
N GLY A 24 3.94 11.69 5.53
CA GLY A 24 2.64 11.52 4.87
C GLY A 24 2.37 10.17 4.19
N VAL A 25 3.28 9.18 4.31
CA VAL A 25 3.05 7.81 3.82
C VAL A 25 1.73 7.25 4.36
N CYS A 26 0.93 6.63 3.50
CA CYS A 26 -0.35 6.03 3.84
C CYS A 26 -0.37 4.55 3.45
N ILE A 27 -0.58 3.66 4.41
CA ILE A 27 -0.58 2.21 4.17
C ILE A 27 -1.91 1.61 4.62
N GLY A 28 -2.51 0.85 3.71
CA GLY A 28 -3.70 0.04 3.91
C GLY A 28 -5.01 0.82 3.92
N GLN A 29 -5.10 1.86 3.10
CA GLN A 29 -6.38 2.46 2.70
C GLN A 29 -7.10 1.56 1.70
N ASP A 30 -8.39 1.81 1.46
CA ASP A 30 -9.15 1.04 0.46
C ASP A 30 -8.58 1.17 -0.94
N GLY A 31 -8.44 0.04 -1.62
CA GLY A 31 -8.27 0.01 -3.07
C GLY A 31 -9.43 0.64 -3.84
N PHE A 32 -9.12 1.08 -5.06
CA PHE A 32 -10.08 1.59 -6.03
C PHE A 32 -10.85 0.46 -6.74
N GLY A 33 -11.62 -0.33 -5.99
CA GLY A 33 -12.42 -1.45 -6.51
C GLY A 33 -13.92 -1.13 -6.57
N PHE A 34 -14.51 -1.15 -7.76
CA PHE A 34 -15.96 -1.06 -7.94
C PHE A 34 -16.46 -1.84 -9.16
N TYR A 35 -17.72 -2.28 -9.08
CA TYR A 35 -18.45 -2.94 -10.17
C TYR A 35 -19.76 -2.20 -10.44
N PHE A 36 -20.27 -2.32 -11.66
CA PHE A 36 -21.57 -1.76 -12.01
C PHE A 36 -22.66 -2.77 -11.67
N ASP A 37 -23.62 -2.37 -10.85
CA ASP A 37 -24.84 -3.14 -10.57
C ASP A 37 -25.90 -2.69 -11.57
N GLU A 38 -26.24 -3.56 -12.54
CA GLU A 38 -27.19 -3.24 -13.61
C GLU A 38 -28.61 -3.01 -13.07
N ASP A 39 -29.03 -3.79 -12.06
CA ASP A 39 -30.36 -3.68 -11.47
C ASP A 39 -30.52 -2.36 -10.71
N ALA A 40 -29.47 -1.94 -9.99
CA ALA A 40 -29.47 -0.70 -9.24
C ALA A 40 -29.01 0.53 -10.05
N GLY A 41 -28.50 0.34 -11.28
CA GLY A 41 -28.01 1.39 -12.16
C GLY A 41 -26.86 2.23 -11.59
N ARG A 42 -26.01 1.67 -10.72
CA ARG A 42 -24.97 2.42 -9.99
C ARG A 42 -23.68 1.62 -9.79
N MET A 43 -22.57 2.34 -9.59
CA MET A 43 -21.32 1.74 -9.13
C MET A 43 -21.44 1.32 -7.66
N VAL A 44 -21.12 0.06 -7.38
CA VAL A 44 -21.07 -0.50 -6.03
C VAL A 44 -19.63 -0.81 -5.66
N LYS A 45 -19.25 -0.43 -4.44
CA LYS A 45 -17.88 -0.62 -3.94
C LYS A 45 -17.60 -2.09 -3.66
N VAL A 46 -16.47 -2.58 -4.15
CA VAL A 46 -15.94 -3.90 -3.80
C VAL A 46 -15.34 -3.81 -2.39
N PRO A 47 -15.77 -4.66 -1.44
CA PRO A 47 -15.15 -4.74 -0.12
C PRO A 47 -13.63 -5.01 -0.21
N GLN A 48 -12.85 -4.22 0.53
CA GLN A 48 -11.39 -4.33 0.60
C GLN A 48 -11.00 -4.90 1.97
N GLU A 49 -11.36 -6.15 2.23
CA GLU A 49 -11.35 -6.72 3.59
C GLU A 49 -9.98 -7.20 4.07
N LEU A 50 -9.03 -7.36 3.15
CA LEU A 50 -7.69 -7.85 3.45
C LEU A 50 -6.77 -6.68 3.83
N GLY A 51 -5.46 -6.91 3.78
CA GLY A 51 -4.46 -5.98 4.27
C GLY A 51 -3.33 -5.66 3.31
N VAL A 52 -2.30 -5.05 3.89
CA VAL A 52 -0.99 -4.82 3.28
C VAL A 52 0.08 -5.53 4.11
N ILE A 53 1.00 -6.20 3.45
CA ILE A 53 2.20 -6.79 4.06
C ILE A 53 3.41 -6.03 3.54
N ILE A 54 4.12 -5.36 4.45
CA ILE A 54 5.41 -4.72 4.18
C ILE A 54 6.51 -5.61 4.79
N GLY A 55 7.49 -6.00 3.97
CA GLY A 55 8.66 -6.79 4.39
C GLY A 55 9.64 -6.02 5.27
N ASP A 56 10.80 -6.63 5.54
CA ASP A 56 11.93 -6.01 6.24
C ASP A 56 12.71 -5.09 5.27
N ASP A 57 13.39 -4.06 5.81
CA ASP A 57 14.30 -3.16 5.08
C ASP A 57 13.65 -2.33 3.94
N VAL A 58 12.33 -2.13 3.98
CA VAL A 58 11.57 -1.35 2.99
C VAL A 58 11.69 0.16 3.26
N GLU A 59 11.84 0.95 2.20
CA GLU A 59 11.77 2.42 2.26
C GLU A 59 10.65 2.95 1.38
N LEU A 60 9.78 3.78 1.96
CA LEU A 60 8.68 4.44 1.27
C LEU A 60 8.86 5.96 1.34
N GLY A 61 9.04 6.59 0.18
CA GLY A 61 9.14 8.03 -0.01
C GLY A 61 7.89 8.80 0.44
N ALA A 62 8.03 10.12 0.55
CA ALA A 62 7.01 11.00 1.07
C ALA A 62 5.70 10.88 0.28
N ASN A 63 4.58 10.84 1.00
CA ASN A 63 3.22 10.71 0.46
C ASN A 63 2.96 9.45 -0.40
N THR A 64 3.84 8.45 -0.36
CA THR A 64 3.57 7.16 -1.00
C THR A 64 2.36 6.48 -0.36
N CYS A 65 1.50 5.94 -1.22
CA CYS A 65 0.24 5.32 -0.83
C CYS A 65 0.24 3.85 -1.26
N VAL A 66 -0.12 2.96 -0.33
CA VAL A 66 -0.22 1.51 -0.57
C VAL A 66 -1.62 1.03 -0.17
N ASP A 67 -2.43 0.66 -1.15
CA ASP A 67 -3.82 0.24 -0.91
C ASP A 67 -3.88 -1.22 -0.44
N ARG A 68 -4.80 -1.52 0.48
CA ARG A 68 -5.09 -2.88 0.94
C ARG A 68 -5.83 -3.69 -0.13
N GLY A 69 -5.69 -5.01 -0.05
CA GLY A 69 -6.30 -5.90 -1.01
C GLY A 69 -7.79 -6.23 -0.79
N SER A 70 -8.49 -6.58 -1.87
CA SER A 70 -9.79 -7.27 -1.82
C SER A 70 -9.69 -8.79 -1.99
N ARG A 71 -8.88 -9.29 -2.93
CA ARG A 71 -8.74 -10.74 -3.21
C ARG A 71 -7.53 -11.42 -2.57
N ARG A 72 -6.44 -10.67 -2.40
CA ARG A 72 -5.20 -11.07 -1.70
C ARG A 72 -4.55 -9.86 -1.06
N ASP A 73 -3.75 -10.02 -0.02
CA ASP A 73 -3.01 -8.90 0.54
C ASP A 73 -2.16 -8.20 -0.53
N THR A 74 -2.03 -6.87 -0.43
CA THR A 74 -1.00 -6.14 -1.19
C THR A 74 0.34 -6.38 -0.51
N VAL A 75 1.37 -6.72 -1.28
CA VAL A 75 2.68 -7.09 -0.73
C VAL A 75 3.77 -6.18 -1.28
N ILE A 76 4.58 -5.64 -0.37
CA ILE A 76 5.86 -5.01 -0.66
C ILE A 76 6.96 -5.90 -0.09
N GLY A 77 7.71 -6.59 -0.95
CA GLY A 77 8.77 -7.51 -0.56
C GLY A 77 9.96 -6.83 0.14
N ASN A 78 10.82 -7.64 0.76
CA ASN A 78 11.97 -7.16 1.52
C ASN A 78 12.89 -6.27 0.68
N GLY A 79 13.47 -5.23 1.30
CA GLY A 79 14.47 -4.37 0.66
C GLY A 79 13.95 -3.42 -0.43
N CYS A 80 12.64 -3.39 -0.70
CA CYS A 80 12.08 -2.50 -1.71
C CYS A 80 12.27 -1.01 -1.37
N LYS A 81 12.49 -0.18 -2.39
CA LYS A 81 12.64 1.27 -2.29
C LYS A 81 11.67 1.95 -3.25
N LEU A 82 10.68 2.64 -2.68
CA LEU A 82 9.69 3.39 -3.45
C LEU A 82 9.95 4.88 -3.23
N ASP A 83 10.05 5.63 -4.31
CA ASP A 83 10.23 7.08 -4.29
C ASP A 83 8.97 7.79 -3.72
N ASN A 84 9.03 9.12 -3.65
CA ASN A 84 7.92 9.97 -3.23
C ASN A 84 6.71 9.82 -4.17
N MET A 85 5.50 10.06 -3.66
CA MET A 85 4.26 10.11 -4.46
C MET A 85 3.95 8.83 -5.25
N VAL A 86 4.55 7.69 -4.92
CA VAL A 86 4.25 6.41 -5.57
C VAL A 86 2.88 5.91 -5.10
N GLN A 87 2.05 5.44 -6.04
CA GLN A 87 0.81 4.72 -5.75
C GLN A 87 1.00 3.22 -6.01
N VAL A 88 0.78 2.40 -4.97
CA VAL A 88 0.68 0.95 -5.08
C VAL A 88 -0.78 0.55 -4.92
N GLY A 89 -1.40 0.12 -6.03
CA GLY A 89 -2.79 -0.31 -6.05
C GLY A 89 -3.05 -1.63 -5.30
N HIS A 90 -4.32 -1.87 -5.01
CA HIS A 90 -4.75 -3.07 -4.28
C HIS A 90 -4.36 -4.38 -4.98
N ASN A 91 -4.04 -5.40 -4.17
CA ASN A 91 -3.61 -6.73 -4.61
C ASN A 91 -2.26 -6.78 -5.35
N ALA A 92 -1.53 -5.67 -5.44
CA ALA A 92 -0.20 -5.63 -6.05
C ALA A 92 0.79 -6.53 -5.28
N GLN A 93 1.76 -7.07 -6.01
CA GLN A 93 2.81 -7.94 -5.46
C GLN A 93 4.15 -7.42 -5.98
N LEU A 94 4.86 -6.68 -5.13
CA LEU A 94 6.25 -6.33 -5.40
C LEU A 94 7.11 -7.44 -4.77
N GLY A 95 8.00 -8.00 -5.58
CA GLY A 95 9.02 -8.95 -5.11
C GLY A 95 10.04 -8.27 -4.21
N GLU A 96 11.15 -8.94 -3.93
CA GLU A 96 12.22 -8.36 -3.12
C GLU A 96 13.07 -7.37 -3.93
N ASN A 97 13.67 -6.38 -3.25
CA ASN A 97 14.65 -5.43 -3.78
C ASN A 97 14.19 -4.65 -5.04
N CYS A 98 12.88 -4.45 -5.20
CA CYS A 98 12.35 -3.64 -6.29
C CYS A 98 12.61 -2.14 -6.03
N ILE A 99 12.87 -1.38 -7.09
CA ILE A 99 13.00 0.08 -7.05
C ILE A 99 11.92 0.69 -7.95
N LEU A 100 11.08 1.57 -7.40
CA LEU A 100 10.06 2.31 -8.14
C LEU A 100 10.34 3.81 -8.00
N CYS A 101 10.61 4.48 -9.13
CA CYS A 101 10.81 5.92 -9.19
C CYS A 101 9.49 6.65 -9.46
N ALA A 102 9.36 7.87 -8.97
CA ALA A 102 8.22 8.74 -9.28
C ALA A 102 8.29 9.24 -10.73
N HIS A 103 7.14 9.59 -11.31
CA HIS A 103 7.02 10.30 -12.58
C HIS A 103 6.58 11.75 -12.33
#